data_AF-A0A257IPZ3-F1
#
_entry.id   AF-A0A257IPZ3-F1
#
_cell.length_a   1.000
_cell.length_b   1.000
_cell.length_c   1.000
_cell.angle_alpha   90.00
_cell.angle_beta   90.00
_cell.angle_gamma   90.00
#
_symmetry.space_group_name_H-M   'P 1'
#
loop_
_entity.id
_entity.type
_entity.pdbx_description
1 polymer ?
#
loop_
_entity_poly.entity_id
_entity_poly.type
_entity_poly.pdbx_seq_one_letter_code
_entity_poly.pdbx_strand_id
1 'polypeptide(L)'
;MKYFKMKAYISYLIISITCFGFADAHESPLIEKRKEFNFNYSSTGIERLEIVNQFGDVKVYFSNQKSISINVQVTANAPTSGQLEEFIESINVSGTRSHDLIKVFTSIKKENYNMNSWNKDKKSSFKIDYDIYIPKNLELVISNSFGEVVLPDFSAPLTLNLNYCTLQAAKISNPYSKINLNYGIANIKALHGGDINSNFTSVNMGEMRNVNMKNNHGSLKAKYLEDIEGVMNYSGGVFGNIKEAVKLNVNFSKNFTIENIDEKVKKLEIFSNYSNIDLPISQKFNGVFDIKTSNGSFWVDPALMVHFFKNSEADGKKNGFKPKTSNSYQGKIGTTTNTETKILIISNFGDVKIK
;
A
#
# COMPACT_ATOMS: atom_id res chain seq x y z
N MET A 1 -24.06 -7.59 104.60
CA MET A 1 -22.99 -8.59 104.64
C MET A 1 -22.30 -8.61 103.28
N LYS A 2 -20.96 -8.61 103.29
CA LYS A 2 -20.03 -8.53 102.14
C LYS A 2 -20.35 -9.53 101.01
N TYR A 3 -20.12 -9.17 99.74
CA TYR A 3 -18.89 -9.50 99.00
C TYR A 3 -18.97 -9.12 97.51
N PHE A 4 -17.87 -8.52 97.05
CA PHE A 4 -17.43 -8.21 95.70
C PHE A 4 -17.55 -9.36 94.70
N LYS A 5 -17.88 -9.08 93.42
CA LYS A 5 -17.23 -9.70 92.25
C LYS A 5 -17.11 -8.73 91.08
N MET A 6 -15.96 -8.83 90.44
CA MET A 6 -15.29 -7.93 89.50
C MET A 6 -15.41 -8.47 88.06
N LYS A 7 -15.09 -7.60 87.08
CA LYS A 7 -14.79 -7.82 85.63
C LYS A 7 -16.00 -7.60 84.71
N ALA A 8 -15.90 -6.97 83.53
CA ALA A 8 -14.75 -6.64 82.69
C ALA A 8 -15.01 -5.33 81.91
N TYR A 9 -13.94 -4.58 81.65
CA TYR A 9 -13.92 -3.44 80.74
C TYR A 9 -13.99 -3.94 79.28
N ILE A 10 -14.94 -3.44 78.50
CA ILE A 10 -14.92 -3.49 77.04
C ILE A 10 -14.85 -2.04 76.56
N SER A 11 -13.64 -1.64 76.18
CA SER A 11 -13.35 -0.38 75.50
C SER A 11 -13.92 -0.43 74.08
N TYR A 12 -14.93 0.38 73.78
CA TYR A 12 -15.37 0.64 72.41
C TYR A 12 -14.36 1.55 71.71
N LEU A 13 -13.61 1.00 70.77
CA LEU A 13 -12.76 1.75 69.83
C LEU A 13 -13.67 2.29 68.71
N ILE A 14 -13.96 3.59 68.71
CA ILE A 14 -14.66 4.27 67.61
C ILE A 14 -13.65 4.49 66.48
N ILE A 15 -13.69 3.64 65.47
CA ILE A 15 -12.95 3.83 64.22
C ILE A 15 -13.74 4.84 63.38
N SER A 16 -13.26 6.08 63.30
CA SER A 16 -13.77 7.06 62.34
C SER A 16 -13.34 6.64 60.93
N ILE A 17 -14.26 6.09 60.16
CA ILE A 17 -14.07 5.85 58.73
C ILE A 17 -14.11 7.23 58.05
N THR A 18 -12.93 7.79 57.78
CA THR A 18 -12.77 8.86 56.80
C THR A 18 -13.06 8.28 55.43
N CYS A 19 -14.23 8.61 54.88
CA CYS A 19 -14.51 8.40 53.47
C CYS A 19 -13.53 9.25 52.65
N PHE A 20 -12.44 8.64 52.18
CA PHE A 20 -11.72 9.15 51.03
C PHE A 20 -12.64 8.95 49.82
N GLY A 21 -13.38 9.99 49.48
CA GLY A 21 -14.04 10.07 48.18
C GLY A 21 -12.96 10.08 47.11
N PHE A 22 -12.83 8.98 46.39
CA PHE A 22 -12.18 9.00 45.08
C PHE A 22 -13.06 9.89 44.20
N ALA A 23 -12.60 11.11 43.94
CA ALA A 23 -13.18 11.94 42.91
C ALA A 23 -12.92 11.23 41.58
N ASP A 24 -13.95 10.56 41.06
CA ASP A 24 -13.96 10.06 39.71
C ASP A 24 -13.69 11.26 38.79
N ALA A 25 -12.63 11.18 37.98
CA ALA A 25 -12.30 12.23 37.04
C ALA A 25 -13.39 12.28 35.98
N HIS A 26 -14.43 13.09 36.23
CA HIS A 26 -15.57 13.26 35.36
C HIS A 26 -15.10 13.85 34.02
N GLU A 27 -14.85 12.99 33.04
CA GLU A 27 -14.45 13.40 31.72
C GLU A 27 -15.60 14.19 31.09
N SER A 28 -15.42 15.50 30.89
CA SER A 28 -16.44 16.33 30.29
C SER A 28 -16.75 15.81 28.87
N PRO A 29 -18.03 15.58 28.52
CA PRO A 29 -18.38 15.08 27.20
C PRO A 29 -17.94 16.08 26.13
N LEU A 30 -17.32 15.59 25.07
CA LEU A 30 -16.91 16.43 23.94
C LEU A 30 -18.13 16.98 23.22
N ILE A 31 -18.05 18.23 22.80
CA ILE A 31 -19.07 18.88 21.99
C ILE A 31 -18.68 18.68 20.52
N GLU A 32 -19.61 18.21 19.68
CA GLU A 32 -19.42 18.02 18.24
C GLU A 32 -20.19 19.09 17.45
N LYS A 33 -19.60 19.56 16.35
CA LYS A 33 -20.32 20.38 15.36
C LYS A 33 -19.89 19.96 13.94
N ARG A 34 -20.81 20.18 13.00
CA ARG A 34 -20.65 19.84 11.59
C ARG A 34 -20.85 21.06 10.71
N LYS A 35 -20.08 21.14 9.63
CA LYS A 35 -20.17 22.16 8.60
C LYS A 35 -20.06 21.50 7.23
N GLU A 36 -20.99 21.84 6.35
CA GLU A 36 -21.10 21.19 5.05
C GLU A 36 -20.83 22.18 3.92
N PHE A 37 -20.17 21.69 2.87
CA PHE A 37 -19.95 22.40 1.62
C PHE A 37 -20.44 21.52 0.47
N ASN A 38 -21.26 22.09 -0.40
CA ASN A 38 -21.84 21.35 -1.53
C ASN A 38 -21.45 22.06 -2.83
N PHE A 39 -20.76 21.36 -3.71
CA PHE A 39 -20.37 21.88 -5.03
C PHE A 39 -21.08 21.08 -6.11
N ASN A 40 -21.76 21.80 -7.02
CA ASN A 40 -22.48 21.21 -8.13
C ASN A 40 -22.06 21.88 -9.44
N TYR A 41 -21.58 21.09 -10.39
CA TYR A 41 -21.17 21.56 -11.70
C TYR A 41 -21.79 20.70 -12.81
N SER A 42 -22.05 21.33 -13.96
CA SER A 42 -22.25 20.58 -15.20
C SER A 42 -20.92 19.97 -15.64
N SER A 43 -20.91 18.69 -16.04
CA SER A 43 -19.72 18.06 -16.62
C SER A 43 -19.44 18.49 -18.07
N THR A 44 -20.32 19.32 -18.66
CA THR A 44 -20.17 19.75 -20.05
C THR A 44 -18.94 20.64 -20.22
N GLY A 45 -18.02 20.19 -21.09
CA GLY A 45 -16.76 20.87 -21.34
C GLY A 45 -15.77 20.78 -20.19
N ILE A 46 -15.95 19.85 -19.24
CA ILE A 46 -14.99 19.55 -18.18
C ILE A 46 -14.28 18.26 -18.54
N GLU A 47 -12.95 18.30 -18.56
CA GLU A 47 -12.10 17.15 -18.85
C GLU A 47 -11.48 16.56 -17.58
N ARG A 48 -11.25 17.40 -16.56
CA ARG A 48 -10.57 16.99 -15.32
C ARG A 48 -11.24 17.54 -14.06
N LEU A 49 -11.28 16.69 -13.03
CA LEU A 49 -11.55 17.07 -11.64
C LEU A 49 -10.31 16.83 -10.77
N GLU A 50 -9.90 17.87 -10.04
CA GLU A 50 -8.87 17.81 -9.01
C GLU A 50 -9.48 17.94 -7.61
N ILE A 51 -9.16 17.01 -6.72
CA ILE A 51 -9.53 17.02 -5.30
C ILE A 51 -8.26 17.10 -4.47
N VAL A 52 -8.18 18.09 -3.58
CA VAL A 52 -7.08 18.25 -2.63
C VAL A 52 -7.63 18.28 -1.22
N ASN A 53 -7.41 17.21 -0.46
CA ASN A 53 -7.86 17.11 0.91
C ASN A 53 -6.71 16.75 1.86
N GLN A 54 -6.93 17.04 3.13
CA GLN A 54 -6.14 16.56 4.24
C GLN A 54 -7.06 16.27 5.43
N PHE A 55 -6.78 15.20 6.16
CA PHE A 55 -7.49 14.78 7.37
C PHE A 55 -8.95 14.37 7.12
N GLY A 56 -9.17 13.36 6.29
CA GLY A 56 -10.48 12.78 6.08
C GLY A 56 -10.55 11.83 4.90
N ASP A 57 -11.69 11.17 4.76
CA ASP A 57 -11.92 10.17 3.74
C ASP A 57 -12.36 10.82 2.42
N VAL A 58 -12.00 10.19 1.30
CA VAL A 58 -12.42 10.60 -0.04
C VAL A 58 -13.06 9.40 -0.72
N LYS A 59 -14.38 9.45 -0.92
CA LYS A 59 -15.16 8.38 -1.53
C LYS A 59 -15.69 8.83 -2.88
N VAL A 60 -15.45 8.02 -3.90
CA VAL A 60 -15.86 8.32 -5.27
C VAL A 60 -16.98 7.39 -5.69
N TYR A 61 -17.95 7.96 -6.37
CA TYR A 61 -19.11 7.29 -6.94
C TYR A 61 -19.32 7.79 -8.37
N PHE A 62 -19.94 6.95 -9.20
CA PHE A 62 -20.40 7.40 -10.50
C PHE A 62 -21.85 7.90 -10.43
N SER A 63 -22.11 9.00 -11.11
CA SER A 63 -23.44 9.60 -11.26
C SER A 63 -23.93 9.50 -12.72
N ASN A 64 -25.09 10.11 -12.99
CA ASN A 64 -25.55 10.31 -14.36
C ASN A 64 -24.50 11.11 -15.18
N GLN A 65 -24.47 10.92 -16.50
CA GLN A 65 -23.35 11.35 -17.35
C GLN A 65 -23.09 12.88 -17.41
N LYS A 66 -23.96 13.72 -16.82
CA LYS A 66 -23.94 15.18 -17.02
C LYS A 66 -23.66 16.02 -15.77
N SER A 67 -23.40 15.41 -14.61
CA SER A 67 -23.24 16.15 -13.35
C SER A 67 -21.98 15.76 -12.57
N ILE A 68 -21.32 16.75 -11.98
CA ILE A 68 -20.29 16.59 -10.94
C ILE A 68 -20.87 17.16 -9.65
N SER A 69 -21.05 16.32 -8.63
CA SER A 69 -21.51 16.72 -7.29
C SER A 69 -20.46 16.32 -6.26
N ILE A 70 -20.08 17.25 -5.38
CA ILE A 70 -19.08 17.03 -4.35
C ILE A 70 -19.65 17.54 -3.04
N ASN A 71 -19.86 16.63 -2.10
CA ASN A 71 -20.36 16.92 -0.77
C ASN A 71 -19.21 16.77 0.21
N VAL A 72 -18.94 17.82 0.97
CA VAL A 72 -17.84 17.84 1.94
C VAL A 72 -18.39 18.10 3.32
N GLN A 73 -18.13 17.19 4.26
CA GLN A 73 -18.54 17.32 5.66
C GLN A 73 -17.31 17.51 6.54
N VAL A 74 -17.23 18.67 7.17
CA VAL A 74 -16.29 18.96 8.24
C VAL A 74 -16.95 18.57 9.56
N THR A 75 -16.36 17.64 10.28
CA THR A 75 -16.77 17.24 11.64
C THR A 75 -15.66 17.57 12.60
N ALA A 76 -15.98 18.22 13.71
CA ALA A 76 -15.02 18.59 14.73
C ALA A 76 -15.57 18.32 16.11
N ASN A 77 -14.69 17.99 17.05
CA ASN A 77 -15.02 17.91 18.47
C ASN A 77 -13.98 18.61 19.35
N ALA A 78 -14.47 19.20 20.44
CA ALA A 78 -13.62 19.85 21.44
C ALA A 78 -14.30 19.85 22.84
N PRO A 79 -13.53 20.04 23.93
CA PRO A 79 -14.08 20.14 25.29
C PRO A 79 -14.95 21.38 25.53
N THR A 80 -14.75 22.46 24.75
CA THR A 80 -15.46 23.73 24.93
C THR A 80 -16.04 24.23 23.61
N SER A 81 -17.18 24.92 23.68
CA SER A 81 -17.85 25.49 22.50
C SER A 81 -16.98 26.53 21.77
N GLY A 82 -16.19 27.33 22.50
CA GLY A 82 -15.27 28.31 21.93
C GLY A 82 -14.20 27.66 21.06
N GLN A 83 -13.52 26.64 21.59
CA GLN A 83 -12.50 25.88 20.83
C GLN A 83 -13.11 25.19 19.59
N LEU A 84 -14.32 24.68 19.72
CA LEU A 84 -15.04 24.04 18.61
C LEU A 84 -15.37 25.03 17.50
N GLU A 85 -15.83 26.23 17.85
CA GLU A 85 -16.17 27.28 16.88
C GLU A 85 -14.92 27.75 16.13
N GLU A 86 -13.86 28.09 16.86
CA GLU A 86 -12.58 28.51 16.29
C GLU A 86 -12.05 27.48 15.27
N PHE A 87 -12.20 26.20 15.60
CA PHE A 87 -11.75 25.14 14.72
C PHE A 87 -12.55 25.06 13.42
N ILE A 88 -13.89 25.02 13.52
CA ILE A 88 -14.76 24.90 12.36
C ILE A 88 -14.65 26.13 11.45
N GLU A 89 -14.38 27.30 12.02
CA GLU A 89 -14.13 28.52 11.27
C GLU A 89 -12.75 28.54 10.59
N SER A 90 -11.76 27.85 11.16
CA SER A 90 -10.42 27.72 10.56
C SER A 90 -10.41 26.88 9.28
N ILE A 91 -11.39 25.98 9.12
CA ILE A 91 -11.55 25.15 7.92
C ILE A 91 -12.46 25.84 6.90
N ASN A 92 -11.91 25.96 5.70
CA ASN A 92 -12.65 26.32 4.51
C ASN A 92 -12.44 25.29 3.40
N VAL A 93 -13.47 25.06 2.60
CA VAL A 93 -13.38 24.28 1.37
C VAL A 93 -13.79 25.18 0.22
N SER A 94 -12.99 25.18 -0.85
CA SER A 94 -13.20 26.07 -1.99
C SER A 94 -13.16 25.29 -3.30
N GLY A 95 -14.01 25.71 -4.24
CA GLY A 95 -14.06 25.19 -5.60
C GLY A 95 -13.69 26.27 -6.60
N THR A 96 -12.82 25.96 -7.55
CA THR A 96 -12.51 26.83 -8.69
C THR A 96 -12.77 26.08 -9.99
N ARG A 97 -13.13 26.85 -11.02
CA ARG A 97 -13.26 26.36 -12.39
C ARG A 97 -12.41 27.23 -13.30
N SER A 98 -11.56 26.60 -14.11
CA SER A 98 -10.82 27.26 -15.18
C SER A 98 -10.98 26.42 -16.43
N HIS A 99 -11.70 26.93 -17.43
CA HIS A 99 -12.01 26.24 -18.67
C HIS A 99 -12.62 24.84 -18.44
N ASP A 100 -11.80 23.82 -18.64
CA ASP A 100 -12.05 22.37 -18.61
C ASP A 100 -11.64 21.69 -17.29
N LEU A 101 -11.08 22.45 -16.35
CA LEU A 101 -10.65 21.97 -15.04
C LEU A 101 -11.55 22.49 -13.92
N ILE A 102 -12.02 21.58 -13.08
CA ILE A 102 -12.57 21.89 -11.76
C ILE A 102 -11.59 21.45 -10.70
N LYS A 103 -11.33 22.31 -9.71
CA LYS A 103 -10.54 21.97 -8.53
C LYS A 103 -11.31 22.27 -7.26
N VAL A 104 -11.44 21.28 -6.37
CA VAL A 104 -12.00 21.46 -5.02
C VAL A 104 -10.92 21.14 -4.01
N PHE A 105 -10.67 22.06 -3.08
CA PHE A 105 -9.58 21.94 -2.13
C PHE A 105 -9.93 22.45 -0.73
N THR A 106 -9.41 21.74 0.27
CA THR A 106 -9.45 22.12 1.68
C THR A 106 -8.33 23.12 2.00
N SER A 107 -8.67 24.21 2.69
CA SER A 107 -7.72 25.17 3.26
C SER A 107 -7.92 25.26 4.78
N ILE A 108 -6.84 25.10 5.54
CA ILE A 108 -6.83 25.25 7.00
C ILE A 108 -5.95 26.44 7.35
N LYS A 109 -6.55 27.50 7.90
CA LYS A 109 -5.82 28.72 8.27
C LYS A 109 -4.88 28.44 9.45
N LYS A 110 -3.57 28.58 9.24
CA LYS A 110 -2.53 28.32 10.25
C LYS A 110 -2.15 29.55 11.08
N GLU A 111 -2.58 30.74 10.68
CA GLU A 111 -1.97 32.01 11.12
C GLU A 111 -2.20 32.39 12.60
N ASN A 112 -3.06 31.67 13.34
CA ASN A 112 -3.34 31.98 14.75
C ASN A 112 -3.10 30.83 15.75
N TYR A 113 -2.68 29.63 15.33
CA TYR A 113 -2.70 28.47 16.24
C TYR A 113 -1.48 27.55 16.14
N ASN A 114 -0.93 27.28 17.33
CA ASN A 114 0.08 26.26 17.55
C ASN A 114 -0.60 24.88 17.49
N MET A 115 -0.72 24.29 16.29
CA MET A 115 -1.22 22.91 16.06
C MET A 115 -0.55 21.87 16.98
N ASN A 116 0.64 22.15 17.53
CA ASN A 116 1.33 21.31 18.50
C ASN A 116 0.65 21.25 19.89
N SER A 117 -0.19 22.23 20.25
CA SER A 117 -0.89 22.25 21.54
C SER A 117 -2.10 21.30 21.58
N TRP A 118 -2.70 21.01 20.42
CA TRP A 118 -3.84 20.08 20.36
C TRP A 118 -3.46 18.61 20.48
N ASN A 119 -2.24 18.26 20.07
CA ASN A 119 -1.75 16.90 20.24
C ASN A 119 -1.31 16.60 21.68
N LYS A 120 -1.26 17.62 22.56
CA LYS A 120 -0.94 17.44 23.99
C LYS A 120 -2.17 17.06 24.82
N ASP A 121 -3.34 17.58 24.45
CA ASP A 121 -4.60 17.26 25.11
C ASP A 121 -5.43 16.36 24.19
N LYS A 122 -5.49 15.05 24.49
CA LYS A 122 -6.11 13.97 23.69
C LYS A 122 -7.64 14.11 23.44
N LYS A 123 -8.20 15.31 23.50
CA LYS A 123 -9.64 15.58 23.62
C LYS A 123 -10.23 16.40 22.47
N SER A 124 -9.45 16.86 21.49
CA SER A 124 -9.98 17.55 20.31
C SER A 124 -9.54 16.87 19.03
N SER A 125 -10.43 16.78 18.05
CA SER A 125 -10.15 16.13 16.76
C SER A 125 -11.07 16.66 15.67
N PHE A 126 -10.69 16.39 14.42
CA PHE A 126 -11.50 16.76 13.28
C PHE A 126 -11.32 15.83 12.10
N LYS A 127 -12.29 15.91 11.19
CA LYS A 127 -12.33 15.13 9.95
C LYS A 127 -13.03 15.94 8.85
N ILE A 128 -12.53 15.81 7.62
CA ILE A 128 -13.02 16.51 6.43
C ILE A 128 -13.30 15.46 5.35
N ASP A 129 -14.51 14.91 5.37
CA ASP A 129 -14.90 13.82 4.49
C ASP A 129 -15.49 14.33 3.18
N TYR A 130 -15.10 13.71 2.07
CA TYR A 130 -15.56 14.01 0.71
C TYR A 130 -16.34 12.83 0.13
N ASP A 131 -17.57 13.08 -0.30
CA ASP A 131 -18.32 12.20 -1.21
C ASP A 131 -18.40 12.85 -2.59
N ILE A 132 -17.82 12.21 -3.60
CA ILE A 132 -17.67 12.73 -4.96
C ILE A 132 -18.49 11.88 -5.93
N TYR A 133 -19.34 12.51 -6.71
CA TYR A 133 -20.22 11.89 -7.70
C TYR A 133 -19.91 12.46 -9.09
N ILE A 134 -19.28 11.66 -9.96
CA ILE A 134 -18.77 12.11 -11.26
C ILE A 134 -19.22 11.20 -12.42
N PRO A 135 -19.19 11.66 -13.69
CA PRO A 135 -19.40 10.78 -14.83
C PRO A 135 -18.19 9.85 -15.05
N LYS A 136 -18.43 8.69 -15.68
CA LYS A 136 -17.43 7.62 -15.84
C LYS A 136 -16.19 7.97 -16.67
N ASN A 137 -16.28 8.98 -17.53
CA ASN A 137 -15.26 9.36 -18.51
C ASN A 137 -14.43 10.58 -18.08
N LEU A 138 -14.63 11.08 -16.86
CA LEU A 138 -13.92 12.26 -16.37
C LEU A 138 -12.56 11.86 -15.78
N GLU A 139 -11.48 12.54 -16.17
CA GLU A 139 -10.18 12.38 -15.51
C GLU A 139 -10.29 12.85 -14.05
N LEU A 140 -9.75 12.04 -13.14
CA LEU A 140 -9.76 12.34 -11.72
C LEU A 140 -8.35 12.38 -11.15
N VAL A 141 -8.06 13.44 -10.41
CA VAL A 141 -6.84 13.60 -9.63
C VAL A 141 -7.22 13.77 -8.17
N ILE A 142 -6.74 12.87 -7.31
CA ILE A 142 -6.94 12.96 -5.85
C ILE A 142 -5.58 13.12 -5.19
N SER A 143 -5.40 14.21 -4.47
CA SER A 143 -4.31 14.38 -3.51
C SER A 143 -4.91 14.37 -2.11
N ASN A 144 -4.65 13.32 -1.34
CA ASN A 144 -5.14 13.20 0.03
C ASN A 144 -3.99 12.91 0.99
N SER A 145 -4.06 13.48 2.19
CA SER A 145 -3.17 13.13 3.29
C SER A 145 -3.98 12.81 4.53
N PHE A 146 -3.72 11.66 5.16
CA PHE A 146 -4.45 11.16 6.32
C PHE A 146 -5.94 10.87 6.05
N GLY A 147 -6.27 9.59 5.89
CA GLY A 147 -7.65 9.12 5.71
C GLY A 147 -7.77 7.95 4.73
N GLU A 148 -8.98 7.50 4.48
CA GLU A 148 -9.26 6.46 3.50
C GLU A 148 -9.66 7.04 2.14
N VAL A 149 -9.17 6.46 1.04
CA VAL A 149 -9.64 6.75 -0.32
C VAL A 149 -10.33 5.51 -0.87
N VAL A 150 -11.61 5.63 -1.23
CA VAL A 150 -12.42 4.53 -1.76
C VAL A 150 -12.81 4.81 -3.20
N LEU A 151 -12.43 3.90 -4.10
CA LEU A 151 -12.72 4.00 -5.52
C LEU A 151 -13.62 2.85 -6.01
N PRO A 152 -14.60 3.14 -6.88
CA PRO A 152 -15.33 2.13 -7.61
C PRO A 152 -14.46 1.58 -8.76
N ASP A 153 -15.03 0.77 -9.64
CA ASP A 153 -14.37 0.34 -10.88
C ASP A 153 -14.07 1.54 -11.79
N PHE A 154 -12.82 1.97 -11.84
CA PHE A 154 -12.40 3.21 -12.50
C PHE A 154 -11.67 2.92 -13.83
N SER A 155 -12.07 3.60 -14.90
CA SER A 155 -11.52 3.38 -16.25
C SER A 155 -11.12 4.65 -17.01
N ALA A 156 -11.48 5.84 -16.51
CA ALA A 156 -10.90 7.10 -16.97
C ALA A 156 -9.47 7.26 -16.44
N PRO A 157 -8.66 8.19 -17.00
CA PRO A 157 -7.36 8.51 -16.44
C PRO A 157 -7.47 8.92 -14.97
N LEU A 158 -6.58 8.38 -14.14
CA LEU A 158 -6.64 8.53 -12.69
C LEU A 158 -5.25 8.82 -12.14
N THR A 159 -5.11 9.91 -11.40
CA THR A 159 -3.90 10.20 -10.62
C THR A 159 -4.22 10.22 -9.14
N LEU A 160 -3.56 9.35 -8.36
CA LEU A 160 -3.66 9.31 -6.90
C LEU A 160 -2.33 9.71 -6.29
N ASN A 161 -2.33 10.73 -5.43
CA ASN A 161 -1.19 11.15 -4.62
C ASN A 161 -1.57 11.04 -3.14
N LEU A 162 -1.27 9.90 -2.53
CA LEU A 162 -1.78 9.55 -1.21
C LEU A 162 -0.66 9.44 -0.19
N ASN A 163 -0.75 10.23 0.87
CA ASN A 163 0.21 10.21 1.99
C ASN A 163 -0.49 9.79 3.27
N TYR A 164 0.01 8.77 3.98
CA TYR A 164 -0.61 8.29 5.21
C TYR A 164 -2.08 7.89 5.04
N CYS A 165 -2.41 7.29 3.90
CA CYS A 165 -3.76 6.89 3.56
C CYS A 165 -3.91 5.37 3.47
N THR A 166 -5.16 4.91 3.65
CA THR A 166 -5.61 3.60 3.18
C THR A 166 -6.30 3.78 1.83
N LEU A 167 -5.88 3.05 0.80
CA LEU A 167 -6.56 2.98 -0.49
C LEU A 167 -7.38 1.69 -0.57
N GLN A 168 -8.66 1.80 -0.90
CA GLN A 168 -9.53 0.70 -1.28
C GLN A 168 -9.99 0.90 -2.72
N ALA A 169 -9.57 0.02 -3.64
CA ALA A 169 -10.00 0.09 -5.03
C ALA A 169 -10.43 -1.29 -5.53
N ALA A 170 -11.60 -1.35 -6.17
CA ALA A 170 -12.06 -2.58 -6.80
C ALA A 170 -11.26 -2.86 -8.08
N LYS A 171 -11.38 -2.00 -9.10
CA LYS A 171 -10.62 -2.13 -10.34
C LYS A 171 -10.17 -0.78 -10.85
N ILE A 172 -8.92 -0.65 -11.26
CA ILE A 172 -8.40 0.50 -11.99
C ILE A 172 -7.92 -0.02 -13.35
N SER A 173 -8.44 0.54 -14.44
CA SER A 173 -8.29 -0.01 -15.78
C SER A 173 -8.03 1.09 -16.81
N ASN A 174 -6.86 1.72 -16.74
CA ASN A 174 -6.45 2.72 -17.72
C ASN A 174 -4.91 2.79 -17.78
N PRO A 175 -4.28 2.72 -18.96
CA PRO A 175 -2.82 2.74 -19.11
C PRO A 175 -2.16 4.05 -18.68
N TYR A 176 -2.93 5.14 -18.55
CA TYR A 176 -2.44 6.43 -18.10
C TYR A 176 -2.67 6.68 -16.60
N SER A 177 -3.12 5.67 -15.85
CA SER A 177 -3.28 5.78 -14.40
C SER A 177 -1.93 5.90 -13.69
N LYS A 178 -1.84 6.78 -12.70
CA LYS A 178 -0.65 6.97 -11.86
C LYS A 178 -1.05 6.89 -10.39
N ILE A 179 -0.51 5.91 -9.68
CA ILE A 179 -0.83 5.63 -8.27
C ILE A 179 0.42 5.84 -7.43
N ASN A 180 0.50 6.96 -6.72
CA ASN A 180 1.61 7.30 -5.85
C ASN A 180 1.18 7.18 -4.38
N LEU A 181 1.83 6.28 -3.66
CA LEU A 181 1.49 5.91 -2.29
C LEU A 181 2.69 6.10 -1.37
N ASN A 182 2.54 6.90 -0.33
CA ASN A 182 3.60 7.13 0.67
C ASN A 182 3.06 6.86 2.08
N TYR A 183 3.79 6.04 2.84
CA TYR A 183 3.49 5.76 4.25
C TYR A 183 2.07 5.23 4.52
N GLY A 184 1.53 4.39 3.63
CA GLY A 184 0.13 3.97 3.69
C GLY A 184 -0.10 2.47 3.54
N ILE A 185 -1.36 2.13 3.27
CA ILE A 185 -1.82 0.79 2.92
C ILE A 185 -2.64 0.90 1.63
N ALA A 186 -2.50 -0.04 0.70
CA ALA A 186 -3.36 -0.12 -0.47
C ALA A 186 -3.88 -1.54 -0.67
N ASN A 187 -5.20 -1.65 -0.83
CA ASN A 187 -5.91 -2.86 -1.20
C ASN A 187 -6.57 -2.62 -2.55
N ILE A 188 -6.00 -3.21 -3.61
CA ILE A 188 -6.47 -3.04 -4.98
C ILE A 188 -6.81 -4.43 -5.53
N LYS A 189 -8.06 -4.69 -5.90
CA LYS A 189 -8.41 -6.03 -6.40
C LYS A 189 -7.85 -6.28 -7.81
N ALA A 190 -7.87 -5.28 -8.68
CA ALA A 190 -7.27 -5.36 -10.01
C ALA A 190 -6.70 -4.02 -10.50
N LEU A 191 -5.48 -4.04 -11.04
CA LEU A 191 -4.85 -2.93 -11.73
C LEU A 191 -4.44 -3.37 -13.14
N HIS A 192 -5.13 -2.83 -14.15
CA HIS A 192 -4.91 -3.13 -15.57
C HIS A 192 -4.42 -1.87 -16.27
N GLY A 193 -3.13 -1.79 -16.55
CA GLY A 193 -2.51 -0.57 -17.08
C GLY A 193 -2.08 0.41 -16.00
N GLY A 194 -1.09 1.23 -16.33
CA GLY A 194 -0.64 2.36 -15.52
C GLY A 194 0.60 2.07 -14.68
N ASP A 195 0.95 3.06 -13.87
CA ASP A 195 2.13 3.06 -13.02
C ASP A 195 1.72 3.07 -11.53
N ILE A 196 2.36 2.22 -10.73
CA ILE A 196 2.23 2.25 -9.26
C ILE A 196 3.59 2.46 -8.60
N ASN A 197 3.70 3.55 -7.83
CA ASN A 197 4.89 3.88 -7.04
C ASN A 197 4.53 3.88 -5.56
N SER A 198 5.14 2.99 -4.79
CA SER A 198 4.93 2.87 -3.35
C SER A 198 6.23 3.11 -2.57
N ASN A 199 6.17 4.00 -1.57
CA ASN A 199 7.25 4.24 -0.62
C ASN A 199 6.74 3.99 0.80
N PHE A 200 7.45 3.17 1.58
CA PHE A 200 7.07 2.87 2.98
C PHE A 200 5.62 2.42 3.12
N THR A 201 5.11 1.67 2.15
CA THR A 201 3.69 1.34 2.01
C THR A 201 3.53 -0.18 1.92
N SER A 202 2.43 -0.68 2.49
CA SER A 202 2.01 -2.07 2.30
C SER A 202 0.95 -2.16 1.21
N VAL A 203 1.26 -2.84 0.11
CA VAL A 203 0.39 -2.99 -1.05
C VAL A 203 -0.08 -4.44 -1.15
N ASN A 204 -1.39 -4.63 -1.13
CA ASN A 204 -2.06 -5.90 -1.37
C ASN A 204 -2.86 -5.78 -2.67
N MET A 205 -2.44 -6.56 -3.66
CA MET A 205 -2.91 -6.51 -5.02
C MET A 205 -3.46 -7.87 -5.44
N GLY A 206 -4.68 -7.91 -5.96
CA GLY A 206 -5.24 -9.13 -6.53
C GLY A 206 -4.59 -9.46 -7.87
N GLU A 207 -4.92 -8.69 -8.90
CA GLU A 207 -4.42 -8.88 -10.26
C GLU A 207 -3.66 -7.64 -10.76
N MET A 208 -2.50 -7.85 -11.38
CA MET A 208 -1.76 -6.83 -12.13
C MET A 208 -1.60 -7.28 -13.57
N ARG A 209 -2.01 -6.42 -14.52
CA ARG A 209 -1.82 -6.64 -15.95
C ARG A 209 -1.29 -5.39 -16.63
N ASN A 210 -0.20 -5.48 -17.39
CA ASN A 210 0.38 -4.34 -18.12
C ASN A 210 0.73 -3.17 -17.19
N VAL A 211 1.44 -3.44 -16.09
CA VAL A 211 1.73 -2.45 -15.04
C VAL A 211 3.22 -2.25 -14.88
N ASN A 212 3.64 -0.99 -14.80
CA ASN A 212 4.96 -0.65 -14.27
C ASN A 212 4.85 -0.41 -12.77
N MET A 213 5.72 -1.05 -11.99
CA MET A 213 5.68 -0.92 -10.54
C MET A 213 7.04 -0.57 -9.95
N LYS A 214 7.02 0.30 -8.94
CA LYS A 214 8.18 0.59 -8.10
C LYS A 214 7.77 0.55 -6.64
N ASN A 215 8.44 -0.27 -5.84
CA ASN A 215 8.24 -0.36 -4.40
C ASN A 215 9.56 -0.13 -3.66
N ASN A 216 9.59 0.89 -2.80
CA ASN A 216 10.75 1.25 -1.99
C ASN A 216 10.39 1.17 -0.50
N HIS A 217 11.19 0.42 0.27
CA HIS A 217 11.04 0.31 1.72
C HIS A 217 9.64 -0.14 2.19
N GLY A 218 8.97 -1.03 1.46
CA GLY A 218 7.59 -1.46 1.73
C GLY A 218 7.38 -2.95 1.60
N SER A 219 6.11 -3.35 1.48
CA SER A 219 5.74 -4.72 1.13
C SER A 219 4.76 -4.73 -0.04
N LEU A 220 4.93 -5.67 -0.96
CA LEU A 220 4.01 -5.89 -2.08
C LEU A 220 3.59 -7.35 -2.14
N LYS A 221 2.31 -7.61 -2.02
CA LYS A 221 1.70 -8.92 -2.30
C LYS A 221 0.84 -8.79 -3.54
N ALA A 222 1.10 -9.62 -4.55
CA ALA A 222 0.33 -9.64 -5.80
C ALA A 222 -0.04 -11.08 -6.13
N LYS A 223 -1.33 -11.40 -6.26
CA LYS A 223 -1.76 -12.79 -6.48
C LYS A 223 -1.55 -13.25 -7.92
N TYR A 224 -1.79 -12.38 -8.89
CA TYR A 224 -1.63 -12.66 -10.32
C TYR A 224 -0.89 -11.53 -11.01
N LEU A 225 0.13 -11.89 -11.81
CA LEU A 225 1.00 -10.94 -12.50
C LEU A 225 1.14 -11.34 -13.97
N GLU A 226 0.85 -10.42 -14.87
CA GLU A 226 0.95 -10.57 -16.32
C GLU A 226 1.44 -9.26 -16.94
N ASP A 227 2.44 -9.31 -17.81
CA ASP A 227 3.02 -8.13 -18.47
C ASP A 227 3.45 -7.05 -17.48
N ILE A 228 4.39 -7.40 -16.60
CA ILE A 228 4.86 -6.53 -15.50
C ILE A 228 6.30 -6.12 -15.70
N GLU A 229 6.59 -4.83 -15.55
CA GLU A 229 7.94 -4.32 -15.31
C GLU A 229 8.02 -3.74 -13.89
N GLY A 230 8.88 -4.34 -13.06
CA GLY A 230 8.93 -4.07 -11.63
C GLY A 230 10.30 -3.70 -11.10
N VAL A 231 10.32 -2.79 -10.13
CA VAL A 231 11.50 -2.47 -9.32
C VAL A 231 11.16 -2.57 -7.85
N MET A 232 11.91 -3.39 -7.12
CA MET A 232 11.77 -3.62 -5.68
C MET A 232 13.09 -3.23 -5.00
N ASN A 233 13.05 -2.22 -4.14
CA ASN A 233 14.22 -1.79 -3.37
C ASN A 233 13.92 -1.89 -1.88
N TYR A 234 14.78 -2.62 -1.14
CA TYR A 234 14.67 -2.77 0.32
C TYR A 234 13.26 -3.20 0.77
N SER A 235 12.63 -4.09 0.01
CA SER A 235 11.20 -4.38 0.16
C SER A 235 10.94 -5.88 0.27
N GLY A 236 9.89 -6.25 1.02
CA GLY A 236 9.33 -7.60 0.96
C GLY A 236 8.43 -7.76 -0.25
N GLY A 237 8.39 -8.95 -0.87
CA GLY A 237 7.52 -9.21 -2.01
C GLY A 237 6.99 -10.65 -1.99
N VAL A 238 5.69 -10.84 -2.18
CA VAL A 238 5.08 -12.16 -2.38
C VAL A 238 4.29 -12.11 -3.68
N PHE A 239 4.84 -12.70 -4.73
CA PHE A 239 4.22 -12.75 -6.04
C PHE A 239 3.66 -14.15 -6.25
N GLY A 240 2.36 -14.23 -6.47
CA GLY A 240 1.62 -15.47 -6.64
C GLY A 240 1.91 -16.12 -7.99
N ASN A 241 0.92 -16.13 -8.87
CA ASN A 241 1.05 -16.72 -10.20
C ASN A 241 1.59 -15.70 -11.23
N ILE A 242 2.75 -16.00 -11.80
CA ILE A 242 3.38 -15.21 -12.88
C ILE A 242 3.06 -15.82 -14.24
N LYS A 243 2.56 -14.99 -15.18
CA LYS A 243 2.21 -15.36 -16.55
C LYS A 243 2.74 -14.33 -17.56
N GLU A 244 2.74 -14.69 -18.85
CA GLU A 244 3.14 -13.84 -19.98
C GLU A 244 4.58 -13.32 -19.82
N ALA A 245 4.82 -12.00 -19.91
CA ALA A 245 6.14 -11.42 -19.73
C ALA A 245 6.26 -10.68 -18.38
N VAL A 246 7.22 -11.06 -17.54
CA VAL A 246 7.50 -10.36 -16.28
C VAL A 246 8.98 -10.06 -16.16
N LYS A 247 9.32 -8.80 -15.91
CA LYS A 247 10.68 -8.30 -15.70
C LYS A 247 10.79 -7.61 -14.34
N LEU A 248 11.71 -8.05 -13.49
CA LEU A 248 11.88 -7.56 -12.14
C LEU A 248 13.32 -7.15 -11.85
N ASN A 249 13.49 -5.99 -11.23
CA ASN A 249 14.73 -5.58 -10.59
C ASN A 249 14.53 -5.68 -9.07
N VAL A 250 15.29 -6.54 -8.40
CA VAL A 250 15.12 -6.88 -6.99
C VAL A 250 16.40 -6.57 -6.22
N ASN A 251 16.38 -5.50 -5.42
CA ASN A 251 17.56 -5.00 -4.73
C ASN A 251 17.33 -5.06 -3.20
N PHE A 252 18.27 -5.67 -2.48
CA PHE A 252 18.29 -5.74 -1.01
C PHE A 252 16.97 -6.25 -0.40
N SER A 253 16.33 -7.22 -1.04
CA SER A 253 14.98 -7.68 -0.74
C SER A 253 15.03 -9.11 -0.21
N LYS A 254 15.41 -9.25 1.06
CA LYS A 254 15.66 -10.55 1.72
C LYS A 254 14.44 -11.49 1.70
N ASN A 255 13.23 -10.94 1.74
CA ASN A 255 11.97 -11.69 1.83
C ASN A 255 11.16 -11.61 0.53
N PHE A 256 11.83 -11.61 -0.62
CA PHE A 256 11.17 -11.74 -1.92
C PHE A 256 10.85 -13.21 -2.21
N THR A 257 9.61 -13.51 -2.59
CA THR A 257 9.12 -14.86 -2.86
C THR A 257 8.24 -14.84 -4.11
N ILE A 258 8.47 -15.80 -5.00
CA ILE A 258 7.55 -16.18 -6.06
C ILE A 258 6.91 -17.50 -5.62
N GLU A 259 5.58 -17.59 -5.67
CA GLU A 259 4.84 -18.78 -5.25
C GLU A 259 4.60 -19.73 -6.41
N ASN A 260 4.30 -19.21 -7.61
CA ASN A 260 4.07 -20.03 -8.79
C ASN A 260 4.53 -19.33 -10.08
N ILE A 261 5.19 -20.08 -10.96
CA ILE A 261 5.48 -19.67 -12.33
C ILE A 261 4.61 -20.52 -13.25
N ASP A 262 3.76 -19.88 -14.05
CA ASP A 262 2.87 -20.57 -14.98
C ASP A 262 3.69 -21.39 -16.01
N GLU A 263 3.23 -22.60 -16.30
CA GLU A 263 3.89 -23.52 -17.25
C GLU A 263 4.01 -22.93 -18.66
N LYS A 264 3.19 -21.92 -18.99
CA LYS A 264 3.16 -21.21 -20.27
C LYS A 264 3.64 -19.76 -20.14
N VAL A 265 4.36 -19.39 -19.08
CA VAL A 265 5.00 -18.07 -19.00
C VAL A 265 5.84 -17.85 -20.25
N LYS A 266 5.74 -16.69 -20.90
CA LYS A 266 6.50 -16.41 -22.12
C LYS A 266 7.91 -15.96 -21.77
N LYS A 267 8.04 -15.06 -20.80
CA LYS A 267 9.32 -14.49 -20.43
C LYS A 267 9.35 -14.14 -18.95
N LEU A 268 10.38 -14.58 -18.24
CA LEU A 268 10.67 -14.15 -16.88
C LEU A 268 12.11 -13.62 -16.83
N GLU A 269 12.27 -12.33 -16.54
CA GLU A 269 13.56 -11.68 -16.37
C GLU A 269 13.69 -11.19 -14.93
N ILE A 270 14.73 -11.60 -14.21
CA ILE A 270 15.00 -11.09 -12.86
C ILE A 270 16.45 -10.65 -12.75
N PHE A 271 16.63 -9.37 -12.41
CA PHE A 271 17.92 -8.77 -12.09
C PHE A 271 17.97 -8.56 -10.58
N SER A 272 18.79 -9.33 -9.88
CA SER A 272 18.88 -9.33 -8.43
C SER A 272 20.22 -8.78 -7.95
N ASN A 273 20.18 -7.91 -6.94
CA ASN A 273 21.35 -7.49 -6.17
C ASN A 273 21.09 -7.72 -4.69
N TYR A 274 21.98 -8.46 -4.02
CA TYR A 274 21.90 -8.77 -2.58
C TYR A 274 20.56 -9.40 -2.17
N SER A 275 19.98 -10.22 -3.06
CA SER A 275 18.70 -10.92 -2.82
C SER A 275 18.76 -12.33 -3.42
N ASN A 276 18.28 -13.32 -2.68
CA ASN A 276 18.16 -14.69 -3.18
C ASN A 276 16.91 -14.81 -4.04
N ILE A 277 16.99 -15.60 -5.11
CA ILE A 277 15.88 -15.82 -6.03
C ILE A 277 15.55 -17.32 -6.07
N ASP A 278 14.38 -17.66 -5.54
CA ASP A 278 13.82 -19.00 -5.65
C ASP A 278 12.76 -19.00 -6.78
N LEU A 279 12.93 -19.91 -7.73
CA LEU A 279 12.04 -20.12 -8.87
C LEU A 279 11.28 -21.44 -8.66
N PRO A 280 10.00 -21.41 -8.25
CA PRO A 280 9.18 -22.61 -8.15
C PRO A 280 8.75 -23.05 -9.55
N ILE A 281 9.33 -24.11 -10.07
CA ILE A 281 9.09 -24.62 -11.42
C ILE A 281 8.41 -25.99 -11.34
N SER A 282 7.23 -26.10 -11.95
CA SER A 282 6.49 -27.37 -12.09
C SER A 282 7.31 -28.40 -12.89
N GLN A 283 7.19 -29.69 -12.57
CA GLN A 283 7.79 -30.79 -13.35
C GLN A 283 7.29 -30.85 -14.81
N LYS A 284 6.13 -30.26 -15.09
CA LYS A 284 5.55 -30.18 -16.45
C LYS A 284 6.05 -28.97 -17.24
N PHE A 285 6.84 -28.09 -16.61
CA PHE A 285 7.39 -26.90 -17.24
C PHE A 285 8.31 -27.28 -18.41
N ASN A 286 8.17 -26.56 -19.52
CA ASN A 286 9.03 -26.70 -20.69
C ASN A 286 9.57 -25.32 -21.09
N GLY A 287 10.86 -25.09 -20.91
CA GLY A 287 11.45 -23.77 -21.13
C GLY A 287 12.97 -23.80 -21.21
N VAL A 288 13.55 -22.69 -21.67
CA VAL A 288 15.00 -22.46 -21.61
C VAL A 288 15.34 -21.47 -20.50
N PHE A 289 16.51 -21.62 -19.91
CA PHE A 289 17.04 -20.68 -18.94
C PHE A 289 18.45 -20.19 -19.29
N ASP A 290 18.74 -18.93 -18.98
CA ASP A 290 20.06 -18.33 -18.91
C ASP A 290 20.23 -17.68 -17.54
N ILE A 291 21.12 -18.24 -16.71
CA ILE A 291 21.34 -17.80 -15.34
C ILE A 291 22.80 -17.40 -15.20
N LYS A 292 23.02 -16.18 -14.69
CA LYS A 292 24.33 -15.64 -14.37
C LYS A 292 24.38 -15.28 -12.90
N THR A 293 25.38 -15.79 -12.19
CA THR A 293 25.60 -15.45 -10.78
C THR A 293 26.98 -14.83 -10.60
N SER A 294 27.08 -13.83 -9.74
CA SER A 294 28.33 -13.22 -9.28
C SER A 294 28.31 -13.16 -7.76
N ASN A 295 29.30 -13.78 -7.11
CA ASN A 295 29.36 -13.98 -5.65
C ASN A 295 28.11 -14.67 -5.08
N GLY A 296 27.55 -15.62 -5.83
CA GLY A 296 26.36 -16.39 -5.46
C GLY A 296 26.36 -17.75 -6.18
N SER A 297 25.57 -18.67 -5.64
CA SER A 297 25.48 -20.06 -6.11
C SER A 297 24.24 -20.29 -6.95
N PHE A 298 24.26 -21.34 -7.77
CA PHE A 298 23.09 -21.80 -8.50
C PHE A 298 22.79 -23.26 -8.12
N TRP A 299 21.53 -23.54 -7.80
CA TRP A 299 21.05 -24.87 -7.45
C TRP A 299 19.79 -25.21 -8.25
N VAL A 300 19.66 -26.48 -8.61
CA VAL A 300 18.51 -27.04 -9.32
C VAL A 300 18.06 -28.29 -8.59
N ASP A 301 16.75 -28.45 -8.42
CA ASP A 301 16.16 -29.68 -7.88
C ASP A 301 16.48 -30.89 -8.79
N PRO A 302 17.11 -31.96 -8.26
CA PRO A 302 17.40 -33.19 -9.00
C PRO A 302 16.16 -33.89 -9.60
N ALA A 303 14.97 -33.63 -9.07
CA ALA A 303 13.72 -34.17 -9.59
C ALA A 303 13.29 -33.51 -10.92
N LEU A 304 13.85 -32.34 -11.26
CA LEU A 304 13.56 -31.66 -12.52
C LEU A 304 14.44 -32.20 -13.65
N MET A 305 13.81 -32.45 -14.80
CA MET A 305 14.53 -32.86 -16.02
C MET A 305 15.26 -31.66 -16.62
N VAL A 306 16.51 -31.46 -16.21
CA VAL A 306 17.37 -30.37 -16.70
C VAL A 306 18.49 -30.88 -17.58
N HIS A 307 18.63 -30.28 -18.76
CA HIS A 307 19.75 -30.50 -19.66
C HIS A 307 20.54 -29.20 -19.84
N PHE A 308 21.78 -29.18 -19.33
CA PHE A 308 22.68 -28.04 -19.48
C PHE A 308 23.32 -28.02 -20.87
N PHE A 309 23.29 -26.85 -21.51
CA PHE A 309 24.11 -26.53 -22.68
C PHE A 309 25.44 -25.91 -22.27
N LYS A 310 25.47 -25.20 -21.13
CA LYS A 310 26.66 -24.57 -20.56
C LYS A 310 26.59 -24.60 -19.03
N ASN A 311 27.70 -24.97 -18.40
CA ASN A 311 27.87 -24.89 -16.96
C ASN A 311 29.33 -24.52 -16.64
N SER A 312 29.61 -23.22 -16.52
CA SER A 312 30.98 -22.72 -16.39
C SER A 312 31.67 -23.18 -15.11
N GLU A 313 30.92 -23.51 -14.05
CA GLU A 313 31.48 -23.99 -12.79
C GLU A 313 32.00 -25.43 -12.96
N ALA A 314 31.20 -26.31 -13.57
CA ALA A 314 31.61 -27.68 -13.86
C ALA A 314 32.78 -27.73 -14.86
N ASP A 315 32.75 -26.88 -15.88
CA ASP A 315 33.82 -26.76 -16.87
C ASP A 315 35.13 -26.28 -16.24
N GLY A 316 35.06 -25.31 -15.31
CA GLY A 316 36.21 -24.81 -14.56
C GLY A 316 36.88 -25.90 -13.70
N LYS A 317 36.07 -26.72 -12.99
CA LYS A 317 36.57 -27.83 -12.16
C LYS A 317 37.28 -28.90 -13.00
N LYS A 318 36.71 -29.29 -14.14
CA LYS A 318 37.33 -30.27 -15.07
C LYS A 318 38.69 -29.80 -15.60
N ASN A 319 38.84 -28.50 -15.78
CA ASN A 319 40.05 -27.89 -16.34
C ASN A 319 41.05 -27.43 -15.26
N GLY A 320 40.84 -27.78 -13.98
CA GLY A 320 41.76 -27.44 -12.89
C GLY A 320 41.85 -25.94 -12.55
N PHE A 321 40.89 -25.12 -12.98
CA PHE A 321 40.87 -23.69 -12.68
C PHE A 321 40.42 -23.40 -11.24
N LYS A 322 40.97 -22.33 -10.66
CA LYS A 322 40.51 -21.79 -9.36
C LYS A 322 39.01 -21.43 -9.43
N PRO A 323 38.25 -21.54 -8.31
CA PRO A 323 36.85 -21.17 -8.28
C PRO A 323 36.66 -19.72 -8.76
N LYS A 324 35.84 -19.54 -9.80
CA LYS A 324 35.45 -18.20 -10.26
C LYS A 324 34.36 -17.67 -9.35
N THR A 325 34.42 -16.37 -9.05
CA THR A 325 33.36 -15.66 -8.33
C THR A 325 32.13 -15.44 -9.20
N SER A 326 32.25 -15.57 -10.53
CA SER A 326 31.13 -15.43 -11.46
C SER A 326 30.97 -16.66 -12.35
N ASN A 327 29.74 -17.13 -12.46
CA ASN A 327 29.37 -18.32 -13.23
C ASN A 327 28.16 -18.06 -14.15
N SER A 328 28.07 -18.85 -15.22
CA SER A 328 27.00 -18.79 -16.21
C SER A 328 26.51 -20.20 -16.52
N TYR A 329 25.19 -20.36 -16.48
CA TYR A 329 24.46 -21.60 -16.66
C TYR A 329 23.41 -21.38 -17.74
N GLN A 330 23.44 -22.20 -18.79
CA GLN A 330 22.43 -22.18 -19.84
C GLN A 330 21.93 -23.60 -20.04
N GLY A 331 20.63 -23.76 -20.20
CA GLY A 331 20.03 -25.08 -20.34
C GLY A 331 18.56 -25.03 -20.68
N LYS A 332 17.96 -26.22 -20.72
CA LYS A 332 16.53 -26.43 -20.86
C LYS A 332 15.97 -27.23 -19.70
N ILE A 333 14.73 -26.98 -19.36
CA ILE A 333 13.90 -27.74 -18.43
C ILE A 333 12.80 -28.43 -19.23
N GLY A 334 12.57 -29.71 -18.99
CA GLY A 334 11.55 -30.51 -19.68
C GLY A 334 12.04 -31.16 -20.98
N THR A 335 11.10 -31.71 -21.75
CA THR A 335 11.38 -32.55 -22.92
C THR A 335 11.26 -31.81 -24.24
N THR A 336 10.51 -30.70 -24.29
CA THR A 336 10.18 -30.00 -25.53
C THR A 336 11.28 -29.03 -25.96
N THR A 337 11.63 -29.03 -27.25
CA THR A 337 12.69 -28.18 -27.83
C THR A 337 12.18 -26.84 -28.38
N ASN A 338 10.89 -26.73 -28.71
CA ASN A 338 10.26 -25.51 -29.24
C ASN A 338 9.33 -24.91 -28.20
N THR A 339 9.89 -24.08 -27.32
CA THR A 339 9.14 -23.36 -26.30
C THR A 339 9.44 -21.87 -26.40
N GLU A 340 8.38 -21.05 -26.37
CA GLU A 340 8.48 -19.60 -26.31
C GLU A 340 8.95 -19.13 -24.92
N THR A 341 8.90 -20.01 -23.93
CA THR A 341 9.21 -19.75 -22.52
C THR A 341 10.70 -19.57 -22.27
N LYS A 342 11.07 -18.38 -21.81
CA LYS A 342 12.46 -17.99 -21.51
C LYS A 342 12.59 -17.45 -20.10
N ILE A 343 13.50 -18.03 -19.31
CA ILE A 343 13.89 -17.53 -17.99
C ILE A 343 15.30 -16.92 -18.10
N LEU A 344 15.45 -15.65 -17.73
CA LEU A 344 16.74 -14.98 -17.61
C LEU A 344 16.91 -14.45 -16.20
N ILE A 345 17.95 -14.90 -15.50
CA ILE A 345 18.28 -14.41 -14.16
C ILE A 345 19.71 -13.90 -14.13
N ILE A 346 19.89 -12.67 -13.66
CA ILE A 346 21.22 -12.13 -13.33
C ILE A 346 21.22 -11.80 -11.85
N SER A 347 22.04 -12.50 -11.07
CA SER A 347 22.11 -12.34 -9.62
C SER A 347 23.53 -11.94 -9.17
N ASN A 348 23.61 -10.82 -8.45
CA ASN A 348 24.83 -10.35 -7.80
C ASN A 348 24.67 -10.47 -6.28
N PHE A 349 25.56 -11.17 -5.61
CA PHE A 349 25.55 -11.39 -4.16
C PHE A 349 24.24 -12.05 -3.65
N GLY A 350 23.69 -12.97 -4.44
CA GLY A 350 22.50 -13.73 -4.09
C GLY A 350 22.49 -15.08 -4.80
N ASP A 351 21.97 -16.10 -4.11
CA ASP A 351 21.82 -17.43 -4.67
C ASP A 351 20.57 -17.51 -5.56
N VAL A 352 20.64 -18.36 -6.58
CA VAL A 352 19.52 -18.68 -7.46
C VAL A 352 19.18 -20.16 -7.30
N LYS A 353 17.91 -20.47 -7.06
CA LYS A 353 17.42 -21.84 -6.93
C LYS A 353 16.27 -22.07 -7.89
N ILE A 354 16.35 -23.12 -8.69
CA ILE A 354 15.20 -23.69 -9.39
C ILE A 354 14.73 -24.88 -8.56
N LYS A 355 13.50 -24.83 -8.05
CA LYS A 355 12.93 -25.84 -7.15
C LYS A 355 11.59 -26.35 -7.63
#